data_AF-A0AA36CMS8-F1
#
_entry.id   AF-A0AA36CMS8-F1
#
_cell.length_a   1.000
_cell.length_b   1.000
_cell.length_c   1.000
_cell.angle_alpha   90.00
_cell.angle_beta   90.00
_cell.angle_gamma   90.00
#
_symmetry.space_group_name_H-M   'P 1'
#
loop_
_entity.id
_entity.type
_entity.pdbx_description
1 polymer ?
#
loop_
_entity_poly.entity_id
_entity_poly.type
_entity_poly.pdbx_seq_one_letter_code
_entity_poly.pdbx_strand_id
1 'polypeptide(L)'
;MINLRTPGKFPRKKPDFPSNATLALSCVVLFVYSVIFTCCIAYLSRDGDRLCGRQVTALELLESGRCPTDWVSAPQFRKCYWPDSVANHTTGIKRCQSLGAKMLTINGPEENKFILEMEYDGDPVDFQGYIWLAPKFEPSRSTLPGRLIGLDGEEPAYQNFGPGEPNNHGGNEDCIFLRGIEVGQYLE
;
A
#
# COMPACT_ATOMS: atom_id res chain seq x y z
N MET A 1 -34.42 10.03 12.28
CA MET A 1 -33.29 9.52 13.09
C MET A 1 -32.64 8.40 12.30
N ILE A 2 -31.54 8.69 11.61
CA ILE A 2 -30.79 7.69 10.83
C ILE A 2 -29.76 7.09 11.78
N ASN A 3 -29.83 5.78 11.95
CA ASN A 3 -29.02 5.02 12.88
C ASN A 3 -27.63 4.82 12.25
N LEU A 4 -26.64 5.62 12.68
CA LEU A 4 -25.25 5.52 12.21
C LEU A 4 -24.63 4.24 12.82
N ARG A 5 -24.59 3.16 12.04
CA ARG A 5 -23.80 1.97 12.41
C ARG A 5 -22.32 2.31 12.26
N THR A 6 -21.57 2.13 13.35
CA THR A 6 -20.10 2.16 13.36
C THR A 6 -19.56 1.15 12.35
N PRO A 7 -18.50 1.49 11.58
CA PRO A 7 -17.87 0.53 10.67
C PRO A 7 -17.41 -0.72 11.44
N GLY A 8 -17.63 -1.88 10.81
CA GLY A 8 -17.35 -3.18 11.38
C GLY A 8 -15.86 -3.29 11.73
N LYS A 9 -15.56 -3.49 13.01
CA LYS A 9 -14.22 -3.91 13.43
C LYS A 9 -13.95 -5.29 12.84
N PHE A 10 -13.10 -5.39 11.82
CA PHE A 10 -12.49 -6.66 11.44
C PHE A 10 -11.94 -7.35 12.71
N PRO A 11 -12.19 -8.66 12.91
CA PRO A 11 -11.71 -9.37 14.08
C PRO A 11 -10.17 -9.41 14.06
N ARG A 12 -9.55 -8.51 14.84
CA ARG A 12 -8.09 -8.41 15.06
C ARG A 12 -7.59 -9.57 15.92
N LYS A 13 -7.64 -10.81 15.43
CA LYS A 13 -6.75 -11.87 15.95
C LYS A 13 -5.48 -11.83 15.12
N LYS A 14 -4.48 -11.12 15.63
CA LYS A 14 -3.14 -11.00 15.03
C LYS A 14 -2.47 -12.38 15.07
N PRO A 15 -2.12 -13.01 13.94
CA PRO A 15 -1.14 -14.09 13.97
C PRO A 15 0.22 -13.42 14.22
N ASP A 16 0.89 -13.81 15.30
CA ASP A 16 2.25 -13.34 15.58
C ASP A 16 3.21 -13.87 14.50
N PHE A 17 4.12 -13.03 14.04
CA PHE A 17 5.18 -13.45 13.12
C PHE A 17 6.19 -14.31 13.91
N PRO A 18 6.87 -15.29 13.28
CA PRO A 18 7.93 -16.03 13.95
C PRO A 18 9.02 -15.09 14.48
N SER A 19 9.54 -15.36 15.67
CA SER A 19 10.33 -14.45 16.53
C SER A 19 11.62 -13.87 15.93
N ASN A 20 12.01 -14.30 14.73
CA ASN A 20 13.25 -13.90 14.05
C ASN A 20 12.98 -13.31 12.65
N ALA A 21 11.73 -12.95 12.33
CA ALA A 21 11.37 -12.42 11.02
C ALA A 21 11.62 -10.91 10.94
N THR A 22 12.52 -10.49 10.05
CA THR A 22 12.61 -9.08 9.63
C THR A 22 11.34 -8.70 8.89
N LEU A 23 10.65 -7.66 9.38
CA LEU A 23 9.43 -7.13 8.79
C LEU A 23 9.69 -5.85 8.00
N ALA A 24 8.98 -5.65 6.89
CA ALA A 24 9.02 -4.43 6.10
C ALA A 24 7.74 -3.59 6.27
N LEU A 25 7.89 -2.27 6.42
CA LEU A 25 6.77 -1.33 6.39
C LEU A 25 6.50 -0.92 4.94
N SER A 26 5.30 -1.23 4.46
CA SER A 26 4.81 -0.83 3.14
C SER A 26 3.63 0.12 3.32
N CYS A 27 3.72 1.29 2.72
CA CYS A 27 2.69 2.31 2.76
C CYS A 27 1.90 2.24 1.44
N VAL A 28 0.60 2.01 1.56
CA VAL A 28 -0.35 1.82 0.46
C VAL A 28 -1.04 3.14 0.24
N VAL A 29 -0.88 3.73 -0.93
CA VAL A 29 -1.26 5.12 -1.15
C VAL A 29 -2.39 5.22 -2.16
N LEU A 30 -3.53 5.71 -1.72
CA LEU A 30 -4.76 5.85 -2.50
C LEU A 30 -4.84 7.21 -3.17
N PHE A 31 -5.20 7.22 -4.45
CA PHE A 31 -5.66 8.39 -5.17
C PHE A 31 -7.19 8.37 -5.23
N VAL A 32 -7.84 9.32 -4.56
CA VAL A 32 -9.30 9.46 -4.54
C VAL A 32 -9.72 10.77 -5.21
N TYR A 33 -10.62 10.68 -6.19
CA TYR A 33 -11.24 11.84 -6.84
C TYR A 33 -12.37 12.48 -6.02
N SER A 34 -12.73 11.96 -4.85
CA SER A 34 -13.83 12.50 -4.04
C SER A 34 -13.44 12.78 -2.59
N VAL A 35 -13.87 13.96 -2.13
CA VAL A 35 -13.49 14.64 -0.88
C VAL A 35 -14.16 14.05 0.38
N ILE A 36 -14.71 12.83 0.30
CA ILE A 36 -15.66 12.33 1.31
C ILE A 36 -14.97 11.55 2.44
N PHE A 37 -13.80 10.93 2.21
CA PHE A 37 -13.15 10.07 3.21
C PHE A 37 -12.15 10.76 4.13
N THR A 38 -11.78 12.02 3.85
CA THR A 38 -10.68 12.71 4.56
C THR A 38 -11.01 13.10 6.00
N CYS A 39 -12.27 13.00 6.45
CA CYS A 39 -12.68 13.49 7.77
C CYS A 39 -12.66 12.43 8.89
N CYS A 40 -12.79 11.13 8.59
CA CYS A 40 -12.93 10.10 9.63
C CYS A 40 -11.60 9.49 10.12
N ILE A 41 -10.53 9.51 9.33
CA ILE A 41 -9.24 8.87 9.71
C ILE A 41 -8.41 9.79 10.62
N ALA A 42 -8.62 11.11 10.58
CA ALA A 42 -7.78 12.06 11.30
C ALA A 42 -7.95 12.07 12.84
N TYR A 43 -8.94 11.36 13.40
CA TYR A 43 -9.31 11.52 14.82
C TYR A 43 -9.03 10.34 15.76
N LEU A 44 -8.50 9.21 15.29
CA LEU A 44 -8.26 8.06 16.17
C LEU A 44 -6.86 7.48 15.97
N SER A 45 -5.92 7.98 16.78
CA SER A 45 -4.90 7.20 17.53
C SER A 45 -3.62 8.03 17.68
N ARG A 46 -3.54 8.77 18.80
CA ARG A 46 -2.29 9.37 19.32
C ARG A 46 -1.70 8.53 20.45
N ASP A 47 -2.15 7.28 20.61
CA ASP A 47 -1.58 6.37 21.58
C ASP A 47 -0.38 5.67 20.94
N GLY A 48 0.82 6.12 21.28
CA GLY A 48 2.06 5.50 20.81
C GLY A 48 2.17 4.03 21.21
N ASP A 49 2.86 3.24 20.39
CA ASP A 49 3.04 1.81 20.57
C ASP A 49 3.68 1.44 21.91
N ARG A 50 3.20 0.37 22.54
CA ARG A 50 3.71 -0.12 23.82
C ARG A 50 4.01 -1.61 23.83
N LEU A 51 5.19 -1.99 24.34
CA LEU A 51 5.54 -3.37 24.68
C LEU A 51 5.73 -3.48 26.18
N CYS A 52 4.94 -4.34 26.84
CA CYS A 52 4.98 -4.50 28.31
C CYS A 52 4.91 -3.15 29.07
N GLY A 53 4.14 -2.18 28.56
CA GLY A 53 3.97 -0.86 29.16
C GLY A 53 5.04 0.18 28.81
N ARG A 54 6.14 -0.21 28.15
CA ARG A 54 7.18 0.71 27.66
C ARG A 54 6.81 1.24 26.27
N GLN A 55 6.97 2.53 26.02
CA GLN A 55 6.91 3.09 24.66
C GLN A 55 8.02 2.49 23.79
N VAL A 56 7.65 2.08 22.60
CA VAL A 56 8.59 1.51 21.63
C VAL A 56 8.49 2.20 20.29
N THR A 57 9.57 2.18 19.54
CA THR A 57 9.63 2.67 18.16
C THR A 57 9.02 1.65 17.20
N ALA A 58 8.63 2.11 16.00
CA ALA A 58 8.21 1.22 14.92
C ALA A 58 9.30 0.19 14.56
N LEU A 59 10.58 0.57 14.65
CA LEU A 59 11.70 -0.33 14.36
C LEU A 59 11.78 -1.49 15.38
N GLU A 60 11.70 -1.19 16.68
CA GLU A 60 11.71 -2.21 17.74
C GLU A 60 10.51 -3.17 17.64
N LEU A 61 9.36 -2.68 17.16
CA LEU A 61 8.19 -3.53 16.92
C LEU A 61 8.44 -4.53 15.80
N LEU A 62 9.01 -4.07 14.68
CA LEU A 62 9.30 -4.90 13.51
C LEU A 62 10.32 -5.99 13.84
N GLU A 63 11.35 -5.66 14.63
CA GLU A 63 12.32 -6.62 15.13
C GLU A 63 11.68 -7.68 16.04
N SER A 64 10.63 -7.30 16.78
CA SER A 64 9.83 -8.22 17.59
C SER A 64 8.76 -9.01 16.80
N GLY A 65 8.74 -8.87 15.48
CA GLY A 65 7.74 -9.52 14.64
C GLY A 65 6.33 -8.94 14.82
N ARG A 66 6.20 -7.64 15.09
CA ARG A 66 4.91 -6.95 15.24
C ARG A 66 4.80 -5.71 14.38
N CYS A 67 3.60 -5.45 13.90
CA CYS A 67 3.28 -4.21 13.20
C CYS A 67 2.94 -3.09 14.18
N PRO A 68 3.27 -1.83 13.83
CA PRO A 68 2.81 -0.67 14.59
C PRO A 68 1.29 -0.63 14.74
N THR A 69 0.81 0.11 15.72
CA THR A 69 -0.63 0.23 16.00
C THR A 69 -1.36 0.75 14.77
N ASP A 70 -2.52 0.13 14.50
CA ASP A 70 -3.40 0.38 13.34
C ASP A 70 -2.83 0.00 11.96
N TRP A 71 -1.59 -0.48 11.85
CA TRP A 71 -1.10 -1.10 10.61
C TRP A 71 -1.70 -2.49 10.42
N VAL A 72 -2.00 -2.84 9.17
CA VAL A 72 -2.48 -4.15 8.77
C VAL A 72 -1.29 -5.11 8.67
N SER A 73 -1.28 -6.15 9.49
CA SER A 73 -0.23 -7.18 9.46
C SER A 73 -0.52 -8.25 8.42
N ALA A 74 0.48 -8.60 7.59
CA ALA A 74 0.44 -9.76 6.72
C ALA A 74 1.66 -10.69 6.94
N PRO A 75 1.56 -11.63 7.90
CA PRO A 75 2.58 -12.65 8.19
C PRO A 75 3.15 -13.38 6.99
N GLN A 76 2.29 -13.76 6.05
CA GLN A 76 2.66 -14.46 4.83
C GLN A 76 3.62 -13.67 3.93
N PHE A 77 3.60 -12.33 4.00
CA PHE A 77 4.48 -11.46 3.20
C PHE A 77 5.61 -10.85 4.03
N ARG A 78 5.65 -11.10 5.35
CA ARG A 78 6.58 -10.43 6.28
C ARG A 78 6.50 -8.89 6.17
N LYS A 79 5.28 -8.38 5.98
CA LYS A 79 5.02 -6.94 5.77
C LYS A 79 3.92 -6.43 6.69
N CYS A 80 3.99 -5.14 6.98
CA CYS A 80 2.91 -4.35 7.58
C CYS A 80 2.48 -3.29 6.58
N TYR A 81 1.17 -3.09 6.44
CA TYR A 81 0.58 -2.15 5.50
C TYR A 81 -0.17 -1.03 6.19
N TRP A 82 -0.03 0.18 5.66
CA TRP A 82 -0.81 1.34 6.10
C TRP A 82 -1.46 2.01 4.89
N PRO A 83 -2.80 2.01 4.78
CA PRO A 83 -3.48 2.80 3.77
C PRO A 83 -3.38 4.29 4.13
N ASP A 84 -2.84 5.08 3.22
CA ASP A 84 -2.80 6.55 3.28
C ASP A 84 -3.39 7.10 1.98
N SER A 85 -3.84 8.35 1.98
CA SER A 85 -4.38 9.00 0.79
C SER A 85 -3.51 10.19 0.41
N VAL A 86 -3.04 10.23 -0.83
CA VAL A 86 -2.32 11.39 -1.37
C VAL A 86 -2.77 11.70 -2.79
N ALA A 87 -2.60 12.96 -3.18
CA ALA A 87 -2.94 13.40 -4.52
C ALA A 87 -1.92 12.97 -5.59
N ASN A 88 -0.62 12.90 -5.27
CA ASN A 88 0.45 12.72 -6.27
C ASN A 88 1.45 11.64 -5.85
N HIS A 89 1.94 10.85 -6.82
CA HIS A 89 2.95 9.80 -6.63
C HIS A 89 4.17 10.25 -5.81
N THR A 90 4.78 11.38 -6.19
CA THR A 90 5.97 11.92 -5.48
C THR A 90 5.66 12.34 -4.04
N THR A 91 4.45 12.85 -3.78
CA THR A 91 4.00 13.15 -2.42
C THR A 91 3.80 11.86 -1.63
N GLY A 92 3.30 10.81 -2.26
CA GLY A 92 3.19 9.46 -1.69
C GLY A 92 4.54 8.92 -1.21
N ILE A 93 5.57 8.97 -2.07
CA ILE A 93 6.93 8.54 -1.69
C ILE A 93 7.40 9.27 -0.44
N LYS A 94 7.34 10.61 -0.43
CA LYS A 94 7.79 11.42 0.71
C LYS A 94 6.98 11.14 1.97
N ARG A 95 5.66 10.94 1.82
CA ARG A 95 4.76 10.63 2.93
C ARG A 95 5.12 9.30 3.56
N CYS A 96 5.28 8.24 2.77
CA CYS A 96 5.68 6.94 3.25
C CYS A 96 7.07 6.98 3.93
N GLN A 97 8.04 7.70 3.35
CA GLN A 97 9.36 7.91 3.96
C GLN A 97 9.26 8.62 5.32
N SER A 98 8.39 9.61 5.47
CA SER A 98 8.19 10.32 6.76
C SER A 98 7.63 9.43 7.87
N LEU A 99 6.98 8.32 7.50
CA LEU A 99 6.49 7.29 8.42
C LEU A 99 7.55 6.21 8.73
N GLY A 100 8.77 6.34 8.19
CA GLY A 100 9.80 5.30 8.27
C GLY A 100 9.49 4.08 7.39
N ALA A 101 8.59 4.22 6.42
CA ALA A 101 8.13 3.15 5.54
C ALA A 101 8.56 3.37 4.08
N LYS A 102 8.43 2.33 3.27
CA LYS A 102 8.57 2.45 1.81
C LYS A 102 7.19 2.44 1.18
N MET A 103 7.02 3.19 0.09
CA MET A 103 5.81 3.11 -0.73
C MET A 103 5.68 1.68 -1.30
N LEU A 104 4.44 1.24 -1.54
CA LEU A 104 4.14 -0.15 -1.90
C LEU A 104 4.89 -0.62 -3.17
N THR A 105 5.65 -1.70 -3.02
CA THR A 105 6.09 -2.57 -4.13
C THR A 105 5.50 -3.95 -3.90
N ILE A 106 4.84 -4.51 -4.91
CA ILE A 106 4.27 -5.85 -4.88
C ILE A 106 5.32 -6.85 -5.36
N ASN A 107 5.49 -7.94 -4.62
CA ASN A 107 6.50 -8.96 -4.89
C ASN A 107 5.94 -10.28 -5.41
N GLY A 108 4.63 -10.38 -5.62
CA GLY A 108 3.99 -11.60 -6.15
C GLY A 108 2.48 -11.48 -6.32
N PRO A 109 1.86 -12.43 -7.02
CA PRO A 109 0.42 -12.40 -7.31
C PRO A 109 -0.45 -12.55 -6.05
N GLU A 110 0.01 -13.27 -5.04
CA GLU A 110 -0.71 -13.41 -3.77
C GLU A 110 -0.72 -12.09 -2.99
N GLU A 111 0.39 -11.34 -3.02
CA GLU A 111 0.47 -10.00 -2.43
C GLU A 111 -0.41 -9.03 -3.21
N ASN A 112 -0.38 -9.08 -4.55
CA ASN A 112 -1.25 -8.26 -5.41
C ASN A 112 -2.72 -8.43 -5.02
N LYS A 113 -3.18 -9.68 -4.91
CA LYS A 113 -4.54 -10.01 -4.51
C LYS A 113 -4.86 -9.51 -3.09
N PHE A 114 -3.95 -9.73 -2.14
CA PHE A 114 -4.12 -9.26 -0.77
C PHE A 114 -4.29 -7.75 -0.68
N ILE A 115 -3.51 -6.96 -1.43
CA ILE A 115 -3.63 -5.49 -1.43
C ILE A 115 -5.01 -5.04 -1.89
N LEU A 116 -5.58 -5.68 -2.91
CA LEU A 116 -6.93 -5.37 -3.38
C LEU A 116 -8.00 -5.73 -2.35
N GLU A 117 -7.86 -6.88 -1.69
CA GLU A 117 -8.81 -7.35 -0.68
C GLU A 117 -8.73 -6.54 0.62
N MET A 118 -7.54 -6.06 0.98
CA MET A 118 -7.32 -5.24 2.18
C MET A 118 -8.05 -3.89 2.10
N GLU A 119 -8.22 -3.36 0.89
CA GLU A 119 -8.92 -2.10 0.64
C GLU A 119 -10.46 -2.26 0.57
N TYR A 120 -10.95 -3.50 0.63
CA TYR A 120 -12.36 -3.84 0.42
C TYR A 120 -13.11 -4.05 1.75
N ASP A 121 -13.93 -3.10 2.19
CA ASP A 121 -14.79 -3.24 3.38
C ASP A 121 -16.10 -4.02 3.08
N GLY A 122 -15.99 -5.09 2.29
CA GLY A 122 -17.05 -6.09 2.12
C GLY A 122 -18.28 -5.70 1.30
N ASP A 123 -18.32 -4.53 0.65
CA ASP A 123 -19.41 -4.15 -0.25
C ASP A 123 -18.99 -4.27 -1.73
N PRO A 124 -19.62 -5.12 -2.55
CA PRO A 124 -19.17 -5.43 -3.91
C PRO A 124 -19.18 -4.31 -4.96
N VAL A 125 -19.40 -3.05 -4.56
CA VAL A 125 -19.84 -1.98 -5.45
C VAL A 125 -18.86 -0.81 -5.41
N ASP A 126 -18.23 -0.52 -6.55
CA ASP A 126 -17.49 0.72 -6.87
C ASP A 126 -16.18 1.01 -6.13
N PHE A 127 -15.23 0.06 -6.05
CA PHE A 127 -13.83 0.47 -5.89
C PHE A 127 -13.31 1.06 -7.21
N GLN A 128 -13.54 2.36 -7.40
CA GLN A 128 -12.94 3.20 -8.45
C GLN A 128 -11.60 3.81 -7.98
N GLY A 129 -11.00 3.26 -6.91
CA GLY A 129 -9.76 3.76 -6.36
C GLY A 129 -8.55 3.31 -7.18
N TYR A 130 -7.56 4.18 -7.26
CA TYR A 130 -6.24 3.86 -7.80
C TYR A 130 -5.24 3.79 -6.64
N ILE A 131 -4.41 2.76 -6.61
CA ILE A 131 -3.34 2.61 -5.61
C ILE A 131 -2.02 2.90 -6.28
N TRP A 132 -1.35 3.97 -5.89
CA TRP A 132 -0.02 4.27 -6.41
C TRP A 132 0.99 3.21 -5.97
N LEU A 133 1.76 2.70 -6.92
CA LEU A 133 2.90 1.83 -6.68
C LEU A 133 4.18 2.65 -6.64
N ALA A 134 5.17 2.19 -5.88
CA ALA A 134 6.48 2.81 -5.78
C ALA A 134 7.26 2.89 -7.11
N PRO A 135 7.33 1.83 -7.96
CA PRO A 135 8.08 1.89 -9.21
C PRO A 135 7.51 2.88 -10.21
N LYS A 136 8.39 3.30 -11.12
CA LYS A 136 8.05 4.08 -12.31
C LYS A 136 8.38 3.28 -13.57
N PHE A 137 7.68 3.53 -14.67
CA PHE A 137 8.08 3.01 -15.96
C PHE A 137 9.19 3.86 -16.57
N GLU A 138 10.22 3.22 -17.11
CA GLU A 138 11.21 3.83 -17.97
C GLU A 138 10.95 3.33 -19.40
N PRO A 139 10.59 4.22 -20.35
CA PRO A 139 10.26 3.80 -21.70
C PRO A 139 11.49 3.26 -22.46
N SER A 140 11.24 2.44 -23.47
CA SER A 140 12.29 1.88 -24.32
C SER A 140 13.19 2.98 -24.90
N ARG A 141 14.51 2.80 -24.80
CA ARG A 141 15.51 3.71 -25.39
C ARG A 141 16.46 2.92 -26.27
N SER A 142 16.55 3.23 -27.57
CA SER A 142 17.50 2.69 -28.56
C SER A 142 17.84 1.19 -28.45
N THR A 143 18.63 0.79 -27.46
CA THR A 143 19.11 -0.58 -27.23
C THR A 143 18.52 -1.26 -25.98
N LEU A 144 17.69 -0.56 -25.20
CA LEU A 144 17.12 -1.02 -23.94
C LEU A 144 15.59 -1.12 -24.06
N PRO A 145 15.00 -2.28 -23.73
CA PRO A 145 13.55 -2.40 -23.62
C PRO A 145 13.03 -1.55 -22.45
N GLY A 146 11.79 -1.07 -22.58
CA GLY A 146 11.10 -0.39 -21.49
C GLY A 146 10.88 -1.32 -20.31
N ARG A 147 10.97 -0.78 -19.10
CA ARG A 147 10.98 -1.56 -17.86
C ARG A 147 10.54 -0.75 -16.66
N LEU A 148 10.16 -1.43 -15.59
CA LEU A 148 9.92 -0.78 -14.31
C LEU A 148 11.23 -0.52 -13.56
N ILE A 149 11.33 0.65 -12.94
CA ILE A 149 12.43 1.05 -12.08
C ILE A 149 11.88 1.28 -10.68
N GLY A 150 12.34 0.47 -9.72
CA GLY A 150 12.05 0.62 -8.30
C GLY A 150 12.72 1.85 -7.69
N LEU A 151 12.33 2.21 -6.46
CA LEU A 151 12.90 3.37 -5.76
C LEU A 151 14.39 3.20 -5.39
N ASP A 152 14.88 1.96 -5.38
CA ASP A 152 16.29 1.61 -5.19
C ASP A 152 17.07 1.48 -6.52
N GLY A 153 16.40 1.70 -7.66
CA GLY A 153 17.00 1.60 -9.00
C GLY A 153 16.94 0.20 -9.60
N GLU A 154 16.52 -0.80 -8.82
CA GLU A 154 16.36 -2.18 -9.29
C GLU A 154 14.97 -2.41 -9.85
N GLU A 155 14.86 -3.32 -10.81
CA GLU A 155 13.57 -3.67 -11.41
C GLU A 155 12.75 -4.57 -10.46
N PRO A 156 11.47 -4.27 -10.20
CA PRO A 156 10.60 -5.14 -9.41
C PRO A 156 10.49 -6.53 -10.02
N ALA A 157 10.59 -7.55 -9.16
CA ALA A 157 10.53 -8.96 -9.58
C ALA A 157 9.14 -9.41 -10.05
N TYR A 158 8.09 -8.66 -9.74
CA TYR A 158 6.72 -8.95 -10.12
C TYR A 158 6.08 -7.76 -10.82
N GLN A 159 5.39 -8.03 -11.92
CA GLN A 159 4.69 -7.04 -12.75
C GLN A 159 3.39 -7.67 -13.25
N ASN A 160 2.32 -6.90 -13.33
CA ASN A 160 1.00 -7.39 -13.72
C ASN A 160 0.25 -6.38 -14.59
N PHE A 161 0.86 -5.95 -15.69
CA PHE A 161 0.26 -4.98 -16.60
C PHE A 161 -1.09 -5.45 -17.16
N GLY A 162 -2.03 -4.51 -17.27
CA GLY A 162 -3.29 -4.75 -17.93
C GLY A 162 -3.13 -4.94 -19.44
N PRO A 163 -4.12 -5.50 -20.14
CA PRO A 163 -4.08 -5.61 -21.59
C PRO A 163 -3.86 -4.25 -22.25
N GLY A 164 -2.79 -4.13 -23.03
CA GLY A 164 -2.45 -2.89 -23.73
C GLY A 164 -1.58 -1.92 -22.92
N GLU A 165 -1.23 -2.23 -21.68
CA GLU A 165 -0.27 -1.47 -20.88
C GLU A 165 1.14 -2.11 -20.93
N PRO A 166 2.20 -1.32 -20.70
CA PRO A 166 2.25 0.14 -20.58
C PRO A 166 2.01 0.85 -21.94
N ASN A 167 1.21 1.92 -21.98
CA ASN A 167 0.85 2.62 -23.22
C ASN A 167 1.23 4.11 -23.29
N ASN A 168 1.77 4.69 -22.21
CA ASN A 168 2.07 6.10 -22.06
C ASN A 168 0.91 7.00 -22.52
N HIS A 169 -0.30 6.75 -22.00
CA HIS A 169 -1.47 7.53 -22.37
C HIS A 169 -1.25 9.00 -21.99
N GLY A 170 -1.56 9.92 -22.92
CA GLY A 170 -1.30 11.35 -22.71
C GLY A 170 0.17 11.79 -22.74
N GLY A 171 1.13 10.88 -22.90
CA GLY A 171 2.54 11.17 -23.16
C GLY A 171 3.38 11.60 -21.95
N ASN A 172 2.86 11.45 -20.72
CA ASN A 172 3.56 11.79 -19.48
C ASN A 172 3.08 10.93 -18.31
N GLU A 173 2.88 9.66 -18.57
CA GLU A 173 2.48 8.66 -17.59
C GLU A 173 3.71 7.77 -17.39
N ASP A 174 4.48 8.02 -16.32
CA ASP A 174 5.60 7.15 -15.91
C ASP A 174 5.30 6.50 -14.54
N CYS A 175 4.15 6.78 -13.94
CA CYS A 175 3.86 6.45 -12.54
C CYS A 175 2.85 5.32 -12.45
N ILE A 176 3.27 4.17 -11.94
CA ILE A 176 2.40 3.01 -11.93
C ILE A 176 1.34 3.08 -10.84
N PHE A 177 0.13 2.66 -11.16
CA PHE A 177 -0.93 2.44 -10.18
C PHE A 177 -1.69 1.14 -10.44
N LEU A 178 -2.24 0.56 -9.37
CA LEU A 178 -3.17 -0.55 -9.45
C LEU A 178 -4.58 -0.01 -9.66
N ARG A 179 -5.34 -0.70 -10.50
CA ARG A 179 -6.79 -0.51 -10.63
C ARG A 179 -7.54 -1.74 -10.13
N GLY A 180 -8.40 -1.57 -9.13
CA GLY A 180 -9.07 -2.70 -8.46
C GLY A 180 -10.19 -3.37 -9.24
N ILE A 181 -10.67 -2.78 -10.34
CA ILE A 181 -11.79 -3.32 -11.15
C ILE A 181 -11.34 -4.53 -12.01
N GLU A 182 -10.05 -4.69 -12.29
CA GLU A 182 -9.52 -5.71 -13.22
C GLU A 182 -8.37 -6.51 -12.61
N VAL A 183 -8.65 -7.30 -11.56
CA VAL A 183 -7.67 -8.23 -10.93
C VAL A 183 -6.39 -7.54 -10.40
N GLY A 184 -6.44 -6.22 -10.18
CA GLY A 184 -5.29 -5.42 -9.76
C GLY A 184 -4.17 -5.41 -10.78
N GLN A 185 -4.54 -5.11 -12.02
CA GLN A 185 -3.61 -4.87 -13.10
C GLN A 185 -2.95 -3.50 -12.97
N TYR A 186 -1.73 -3.41 -13.50
CA TYR A 186 -0.90 -2.22 -13.49
C TYR A 186 -1.29 -1.38 -14.70
N LEU A 187 -1.50 -0.09 -14.45
CA LEU A 187 -1.64 0.94 -15.46
C LEU A 187 -0.45 1.89 -15.32
N GLU A 188 0.05 2.37 -16.45
CA GLU A 188 1.08 3.41 -16.52
C GLU A 188 0.48 4.81 -16.36
#